data_AF-A0A948GLY4-F1
#
_entry.id   AF-A0A948GLY4-F1
#
_cell.length_a   1.000
_cell.length_b   1.000
_cell.length_c   1.000
_cell.angle_alpha   90.00
_cell.angle_beta   90.00
_cell.angle_gamma   90.00
#
_symmetry.space_group_name_H-M   'P 1'
#
loop_
_entity.id
_entity.type
_entity.pdbx_description
1 polymer ?
#
loop_
_entity_poly.entity_id
_entity_poly.type
_entity_poly.pdbx_seq_one_letter_code
_entity_poly.pdbx_strand_id
1 'polypeptide(L)'
;MSPLKVISQQPPGGRCTLYARYADTIAATLGWSHRIVHDECRDAHGSGFPSLWIRDEAIQPSDGVILSPDDICAFLERQGIAAERNDELRLRLQAILDEFLETWTPAT
;
A
#
# COMPACT_ATOMS: atom_id res chain seq x y z
N MET A 1 6.51 -17.78 -1.62
CA MET A 1 6.56 -16.53 -0.82
C MET A 1 5.60 -15.53 -1.44
N SER A 2 4.81 -14.81 -0.64
CA SER A 2 3.93 -13.76 -1.17
C SER A 2 4.77 -12.54 -1.54
N PRO A 3 4.77 -12.09 -2.81
CA PRO A 3 5.55 -10.94 -3.24
C PRO A 3 5.09 -9.63 -2.60
N LEU A 4 3.92 -9.61 -1.97
CA LEU A 4 3.34 -8.43 -1.37
C LEU A 4 3.02 -8.68 0.12
N LYS A 5 3.39 -7.74 0.98
CA LYS A 5 3.25 -7.84 2.43
C LYS A 5 2.82 -6.50 3.01
N VAL A 6 1.84 -6.51 3.90
CA VAL A 6 1.45 -5.32 4.69
C VAL A 6 1.79 -5.58 6.15
N ILE A 7 2.45 -4.62 6.81
CA ILE A 7 2.60 -4.60 8.26
C ILE A 7 1.50 -3.72 8.84
N SER A 8 0.63 -4.31 9.67
CA SER A 8 -0.58 -3.67 10.20
C SER A 8 -0.66 -3.80 11.72
N GLN A 9 -1.24 -2.80 12.40
CA GLN A 9 -1.70 -2.99 13.78
C GLN A 9 -2.93 -3.92 13.84
N GLN A 10 -3.29 -4.36 15.05
CA GLN A 10 -4.51 -5.12 15.34
C GLN A 10 -5.31 -4.47 16.48
N PRO A 11 -6.60 -4.11 16.29
CA PRO A 11 -7.35 -4.17 15.03
C PRO A 11 -6.81 -3.16 14.00
N PRO A 12 -6.97 -3.42 12.69
CA PRO A 12 -6.56 -2.49 11.65
C PRO A 12 -7.42 -1.21 11.70
N GLY A 13 -6.77 -0.07 11.49
CA GLY A 13 -7.43 1.23 11.40
C GLY A 13 -6.61 2.22 10.57
N GLY A 14 -7.28 3.28 10.09
CA GLY A 14 -6.65 4.34 9.30
C GLY A 14 -5.83 3.80 8.12
N ARG A 15 -4.56 4.22 8.05
CA ARG A 15 -3.61 3.82 7.00
C ARG A 15 -3.36 2.30 6.92
N CYS A 16 -3.55 1.54 8.00
CA CYS A 16 -3.42 0.08 7.93
C CYS A 16 -4.52 -0.56 7.06
N THR A 17 -5.77 -0.08 7.23
CA THR A 17 -6.90 -0.50 6.38
C THR A 17 -6.68 -0.08 4.94
N LEU A 18 -6.19 1.14 4.71
CA LEU A 18 -5.84 1.63 3.38
C LEU A 18 -4.81 0.70 2.69
N TYR A 19 -3.70 0.40 3.36
CA TYR A 19 -2.62 -0.39 2.76
C TYR A 19 -3.02 -1.85 2.54
N ALA A 20 -3.92 -2.40 3.38
CA ALA A 20 -4.54 -3.70 3.12
C ALA A 20 -5.39 -3.68 1.83
N ARG A 21 -6.21 -2.65 1.61
CA ARG A 21 -6.99 -2.51 0.36
C ARG A 21 -6.11 -2.31 -0.88
N TYR A 22 -5.01 -1.57 -0.75
CA TYR A 22 -4.00 -1.50 -1.81
C TYR A 22 -3.40 -2.87 -2.11
N ALA A 23 -3.02 -3.63 -1.08
CA ALA A 23 -2.47 -4.96 -1.23
C ALA A 23 -3.41 -5.91 -1.98
N ASP A 24 -4.70 -5.92 -1.62
CA ASP A 24 -5.74 -6.68 -2.30
C ASP A 24 -5.82 -6.31 -3.79
N THR A 25 -5.83 -5.01 -4.08
CA THR A 25 -5.97 -4.48 -5.45
C THR A 25 -4.75 -4.80 -6.31
N ILE A 26 -3.54 -4.63 -5.77
CA ILE A 26 -2.29 -4.96 -6.47
C ILE A 26 -2.23 -6.47 -6.73
N ALA A 27 -2.57 -7.28 -5.73
CA ALA A 27 -2.61 -8.73 -5.84
C ALA A 27 -3.58 -9.18 -6.96
N ALA A 28 -4.79 -8.63 -6.97
CA ALA A 28 -5.79 -8.94 -7.98
C ALA A 28 -5.36 -8.51 -9.40
N THR A 29 -4.84 -7.28 -9.57
CA THR A 29 -4.44 -6.76 -10.89
C THR A 29 -3.21 -7.47 -11.44
N LEU A 30 -2.22 -7.80 -10.60
CA LEU A 30 -0.96 -8.41 -11.05
C LEU A 30 -0.95 -9.95 -11.01
N GLY A 31 -2.02 -10.57 -10.49
CA GLY A 31 -2.07 -12.02 -10.27
C GLY A 31 -1.07 -12.49 -9.20
N TRP A 32 -0.82 -11.65 -8.21
CA TRP A 32 0.13 -11.90 -7.13
C TRP A 32 -0.60 -12.40 -5.87
N SER A 33 0.13 -13.09 -5.00
CA SER A 33 -0.34 -13.33 -3.63
C SER A 33 0.11 -12.20 -2.72
N HIS A 34 -0.66 -11.91 -1.68
CA HIS A 34 -0.26 -11.01 -0.62
C HIS A 34 -0.51 -11.63 0.76
N ARG A 35 0.05 -11.00 1.80
CA ARG A 35 -0.22 -11.36 3.20
C ARG A 35 -0.23 -10.12 4.08
N ILE A 36 -0.99 -10.18 5.17
CA ILE A 36 -0.98 -9.18 6.23
C ILE A 36 -0.22 -9.78 7.42
N VAL A 37 0.75 -9.04 7.95
CA VAL A 37 1.49 -9.37 9.16
C VAL A 37 1.11 -8.34 10.22
N HIS A 38 0.72 -8.84 11.39
CA HIS A 38 0.38 -7.96 12.50
C HIS A 38 1.61 -7.68 13.36
N ASP A 39 1.83 -6.42 13.70
CA ASP A 39 2.93 -5.96 14.54
C ASP A 39 2.44 -4.87 15.51
N GLU A 40 3.09 -4.76 16.66
CA GLU A 40 2.85 -3.74 17.68
C GLU A 40 3.86 -2.57 17.57
N CYS A 41 4.91 -2.73 16.77
CA CYS A 41 5.90 -1.69 16.51
C CYS A 41 5.36 -0.65 15.52
N ARG A 42 5.11 0.57 16.01
CA ARG A 42 4.72 1.71 15.18
C ARG A 42 5.94 2.33 14.53
N ASP A 43 6.07 2.14 13.23
CA ASP A 43 7.18 2.66 12.43
C ASP A 43 6.74 2.77 10.96
N ALA A 44 5.95 3.82 10.67
CA ALA A 44 5.22 4.04 9.42
C ALA A 44 6.11 4.24 8.17
N HIS A 45 7.43 4.27 8.34
CA HIS A 45 8.43 4.54 7.31
C HIS A 45 9.65 3.61 7.41
N GLY A 46 9.64 2.67 8.35
CA GLY A 46 10.71 1.67 8.51
C GLY A 46 10.13 0.26 8.45
N SER A 47 10.34 -0.52 9.51
CA SER A 47 9.97 -1.94 9.52
C SER A 47 8.62 -2.26 10.15
N GLY A 48 7.98 -1.28 10.81
CA GLY A 48 6.74 -1.46 11.55
C GLY A 48 5.48 -1.05 10.79
N PHE A 49 4.37 -0.87 11.51
CA PHE A 49 3.09 -0.45 10.93
C PHE A 49 2.92 1.07 10.89
N PRO A 50 2.10 1.60 9.97
CA PRO A 50 1.64 0.97 8.72
C PRO A 50 2.76 0.93 7.66
N SER A 51 2.99 -0.20 7.01
CA SER A 51 3.88 -0.26 5.83
C SER A 51 3.44 -1.28 4.79
N LEU A 52 3.68 -0.97 3.51
CA LEU A 52 3.40 -1.81 2.35
C LEU A 52 4.73 -2.21 1.70
N TRP A 53 4.90 -3.50 1.47
CA TRP A 53 6.13 -4.09 0.97
C TRP A 53 5.88 -4.85 -0.32
N ILE A 54 6.79 -4.71 -1.27
CA ILE A 54 6.81 -5.48 -2.52
C ILE A 54 8.20 -6.08 -2.68
N ARG A 55 8.29 -7.41 -2.88
CA ARG A 55 9.54 -8.16 -3.03
C ARG A 55 10.58 -7.83 -1.95
N ASP A 56 10.13 -7.81 -0.70
CA ASP A 56 10.94 -7.53 0.50
C ASP A 56 11.51 -6.11 0.60
N GLU A 57 10.99 -5.16 -0.18
CA GLU A 57 11.30 -3.73 -0.05
C GLU A 57 10.04 -2.95 0.37
N ALA A 58 10.18 -2.11 1.42
CA ALA A 58 9.10 -1.23 1.89
C ALA A 58 8.99 -0.01 0.99
N ILE A 59 7.79 0.27 0.48
CA ILE A 59 7.53 1.47 -0.31
C ILE A 59 7.40 2.66 0.64
N GLN A 60 8.09 3.75 0.32
CA GLN A 60 8.04 4.99 1.10
C GLN A 60 7.12 6.01 0.44
N PRO A 61 6.29 6.73 1.23
CA PRO A 61 5.50 7.83 0.71
C PRO A 61 6.41 9.00 0.35
N SER A 62 6.25 9.57 -0.84
CA SER A 62 7.05 10.74 -1.27
C SER A 62 6.76 11.99 -0.44
N ASP A 63 5.54 12.12 0.10
CA ASP A 63 5.12 13.23 0.96
C ASP A 63 5.42 13.00 2.46
N GLY A 64 5.93 11.82 2.83
CA GLY A 64 6.20 11.44 4.22
C GLY A 64 4.95 11.14 5.06
N VAL A 65 3.76 11.12 4.47
CA VAL A 65 2.48 10.97 5.18
C VAL A 65 1.73 9.71 4.73
N ILE A 66 1.48 9.56 3.44
CA ILE A 66 0.59 8.51 2.91
C ILE A 66 1.14 7.98 1.59
N LEU A 67 1.11 6.66 1.41
CA LEU A 67 1.47 6.09 0.12
C LEU A 67 0.43 6.50 -0.92
N SER A 68 0.85 7.33 -1.86
CA SER A 68 0.03 7.69 -3.00
C SER A 68 0.02 6.55 -4.03
N PRO A 69 -1.00 6.50 -4.91
CA PRO A 69 -0.99 5.64 -6.08
C PRO A 69 0.27 5.81 -6.94
N ASP A 70 0.77 7.04 -7.07
CA ASP A 70 1.97 7.33 -7.86
C ASP A 70 3.24 6.77 -7.22
N ASP A 71 3.37 6.79 -5.89
CA ASP A 71 4.49 6.14 -5.19
C ASP A 71 4.55 4.64 -5.50
N ILE A 72 3.38 3.98 -5.47
CA ILE A 72 3.24 2.56 -5.73
C ILE A 72 3.53 2.25 -7.21
N CYS A 73 2.96 3.03 -8.13
CA CYS A 73 3.15 2.85 -9.56
C CYS A 73 4.60 3.10 -9.99
N ALA A 74 5.24 4.16 -9.48
CA ALA A 74 6.66 4.43 -9.74
C ALA A 74 7.56 3.31 -9.19
N PHE A 75 7.21 2.71 -8.05
CA PHE A 75 7.89 1.54 -7.54
C PHE A 75 7.75 0.34 -8.49
N LEU A 76 6.54 0.05 -8.96
CA LEU A 76 6.26 -1.10 -9.84
C LEU A 76 6.89 -0.96 -11.24
N GLU A 77 6.95 0.26 -11.79
CA GLU A 77 7.67 0.56 -13.03
C GLU A 77 9.15 0.21 -12.92
N ARG A 78 9.82 0.61 -11.82
CA ARG A 78 11.22 0.23 -11.55
C ARG A 78 11.42 -1.29 -11.43
N GLN A 79 10.36 -2.02 -11.09
CA GLN A 79 10.34 -3.49 -11.00
C GLN A 79 10.00 -4.19 -12.32
N GLY A 80 9.82 -3.44 -13.41
CA GLY A 80 9.58 -3.95 -14.76
C GLY A 80 8.11 -4.31 -15.04
N ILE A 81 7.16 -3.77 -14.28
CA ILE A 81 5.73 -3.94 -14.59
C ILE A 81 5.36 -3.12 -15.82
N ALA A 82 4.62 -3.73 -16.75
CA ALA A 82 4.18 -3.09 -17.98
C ALA A 82 3.29 -1.87 -17.70
N ALA A 83 3.49 -0.80 -18.48
CA ALA A 83 2.82 0.48 -18.28
C ALA A 83 1.29 0.35 -18.31
N GLU A 84 0.74 -0.48 -19.20
CA GLU A 84 -0.72 -0.66 -19.34
C GLU A 84 -1.34 -1.23 -18.06
N ARG A 85 -0.65 -2.19 -17.42
CA ARG A 85 -1.09 -2.74 -16.13
C ARG A 85 -0.94 -1.73 -15.00
N ASN A 86 0.10 -0.89 -15.08
CA ASN A 86 0.34 0.12 -14.07
C ASN A 86 -0.70 1.25 -14.14
N ASP A 87 -1.14 1.62 -15.34
CA ASP A 87 -2.21 2.62 -15.55
C ASP A 87 -3.56 2.13 -15.02
N GLU A 88 -3.93 0.89 -15.31
CA GLU A 88 -5.14 0.27 -14.74
C GLU A 88 -5.08 0.24 -13.21
N LEU A 89 -3.93 -0.16 -12.66
CA LEU A 89 -3.72 -0.21 -11.22
C LEU A 89 -3.81 1.19 -10.59
N ARG A 90 -3.20 2.21 -11.20
CA ARG A 90 -3.22 3.59 -10.72
C ARG A 90 -4.65 4.08 -10.51
N LEU A 91 -5.53 3.86 -11.50
CA LEU A 91 -6.94 4.27 -11.40
C LEU A 91 -7.66 3.61 -10.22
N ARG A 92 -7.43 2.31 -10.00
CA ARG A 92 -8.07 1.57 -8.89
C ARG A 92 -7.53 2.02 -7.53
N LEU A 93 -6.23 2.23 -7.42
CA LEU A 93 -5.60 2.73 -6.19
C LEU A 93 -6.06 4.16 -5.87
N GLN A 94 -6.23 5.00 -6.90
CA GLN A 94 -6.75 6.36 -6.73
C GLN A 94 -8.16 6.36 -6.16
N ALA A 95 -9.07 5.55 -6.70
CA ALA A 95 -10.43 5.44 -6.15
C ALA A 95 -10.43 5.04 -4.67
N ILE A 96 -9.56 4.10 -4.27
CA ILE A 96 -9.41 3.68 -2.88
C ILE A 96 -8.86 4.82 -2.00
N LEU A 97 -7.89 5.60 -2.51
CA LEU A 97 -7.35 6.75 -1.79
C LEU A 97 -8.43 7.81 -1.60
N ASP A 98 -9.19 8.13 -2.64
CA ASP A 98 -10.25 9.15 -2.60
C ASP A 98 -11.31 8.78 -1.56
N GLU A 99 -11.83 7.55 -1.58
CA GLU A 99 -12.76 7.04 -0.57
C GLU A 99 -12.19 7.12 0.86
N PHE A 100 -10.89 6.82 1.01
CA PHE A 100 -10.21 6.94 2.29
C PHE A 100 -10.15 8.39 2.75
N LEU A 101 -9.75 9.33 1.88
CA LEU A 101 -9.62 10.74 2.21
C LEU A 101 -10.96 11.40 2.53
N GLU A 102 -12.05 11.00 1.87
CA GLU A 102 -13.41 11.45 2.19
C GLU A 102 -13.85 11.07 3.60
N THR A 103 -13.36 9.95 4.11
CA THR A 103 -13.70 9.43 5.45
C THR A 103 -12.62 9.72 6.48
N TRP A 104 -11.47 10.21 6.06
CA TRP A 104 -10.32 10.44 6.92
C TRP A 104 -10.42 11.79 7.62
N THR A 105 -10.52 11.73 8.95
CA THR A 105 -10.32 12.88 9.82
C THR A 105 -8.89 12.80 10.37
N PRO A 106 -8.00 13.77 10.08
CA PRO A 106 -6.73 13.84 10.77
C PRO A 106 -7.00 14.01 12.27
N ALA A 107 -6.30 13.26 13.11
CA ALA A 107 -6.39 13.46 14.56
C ALA A 107 -5.89 14.88 14.88
N THR A 108 -6.79 15.71 15.40
CA THR A 108 -6.51 17.09 15.83
C THR A 108 -5.53 17.13 17.00
#